data_AF-A0A1E4G422-F1
#
_entry.id   AF-A0A1E4G422-F1
#
_cell.length_a   1.000
_cell.length_b   1.000
_cell.length_c   1.000
_cell.angle_alpha   90.00
_cell.angle_beta   90.00
_cell.angle_gamma   90.00
#
_symmetry.space_group_name_H-M   'P 1'
#
loop_
_entity.id
_entity.type
_entity.pdbx_description
1 polymer ?
#
loop_
_entity_poly.entity_id
_entity_poly.type
_entity_poly.pdbx_seq_one_letter_code
_entity_poly.pdbx_strand_id
1 'polypeptide(L)'
;MKDRGELYHDPDAPDGPDLPDSFWENAVLVDPLGKTSVHLKLDADVFFFFKRQGKGHITRMQDVLKAYVKAHQASEKPAQLPERKPARKTG
;
A
#
# COMPACT_ATOMS: atom_id res chain seq x y z
N MET A 1 11.46 -8.56 -6.71
CA MET A 1 11.74 -7.33 -7.49
C MET A 1 13.23 -7.28 -7.72
N LYS A 2 13.70 -7.14 -8.96
CA LYS A 2 15.11 -6.87 -9.25
C LYS A 2 15.33 -5.38 -8.99
N ASP A 3 16.30 -5.03 -8.16
CA ASP A 3 16.56 -3.67 -7.63
C ASP A 3 16.89 -2.60 -8.69
N ARG A 4 16.84 -2.91 -9.99
CA ARG A 4 17.24 -2.04 -11.10
C ARG A 4 16.09 -1.52 -11.99
N GLY A 5 14.84 -1.82 -11.66
CA GLY A 5 13.69 -1.41 -12.49
C GLY A 5 13.62 -2.12 -13.85
N GLU A 6 14.39 -3.19 -14.04
CA GLU A 6 14.34 -4.02 -15.25
C GLU A 6 13.00 -4.76 -15.30
N LEU A 7 12.13 -4.32 -16.21
CA LEU A 7 10.89 -5.02 -16.55
C LEU A 7 11.26 -6.35 -17.22
N TYR A 8 10.65 -7.44 -16.75
CA TYR A 8 10.77 -8.74 -17.40
C TYR A 8 9.91 -8.73 -18.67
N HIS A 9 10.55 -8.92 -19.83
CA HIS A 9 9.89 -9.06 -21.12
C HIS A 9 9.98 -10.53 -21.55
N ASP A 10 8.83 -11.15 -21.77
CA ASP A 10 8.74 -12.49 -22.35
C ASP A 10 8.63 -12.36 -23.88
N PRO A 11 9.63 -12.80 -24.66
CA PRO A 11 9.62 -12.69 -26.13
C PRO A 11 8.59 -13.60 -26.81
N ASP A 12 8.06 -14.60 -26.13
CA ASP A 12 7.05 -15.53 -26.68
C ASP A 12 5.62 -15.16 -26.25
N ALA A 13 5.43 -14.01 -25.60
CA ALA A 13 4.11 -13.54 -25.20
C ALA A 13 3.24 -13.21 -26.43
N PRO A 14 2.01 -13.74 -26.53
CA PRO A 14 1.10 -13.40 -27.62
C PRO A 14 0.66 -11.94 -27.53
N ASP A 15 0.42 -11.32 -28.68
CA ASP A 15 -0.12 -9.96 -28.75
C ASP A 15 -1.49 -9.89 -28.05
N GLY A 16 -1.65 -8.87 -27.21
CA GLY A 16 -2.91 -8.60 -26.51
C GLY A 16 -3.98 -8.06 -27.47
N PRO A 17 -5.27 -8.18 -27.12
CA PRO A 17 -6.35 -7.57 -27.91
C PRO A 17 -6.26 -6.04 -27.88
N ASP A 18 -6.64 -5.40 -28.99
CA ASP A 18 -6.78 -3.95 -29.05
C ASP A 18 -7.84 -3.47 -28.05
N LEU A 19 -7.50 -2.45 -27.26
CA LEU A 19 -8.40 -1.85 -26.29
C LEU A 19 -9.23 -0.75 -26.99
N PRO A 20 -10.56 -0.74 -26.85
CA PRO A 20 -11.40 0.28 -27.45
C PRO A 20 -11.20 1.64 -26.77
N ASP A 21 -11.47 2.73 -27.49
CA ASP A 21 -11.32 4.11 -26.98
C ASP A 21 -12.10 4.34 -25.67
N SER A 22 -13.26 3.68 -25.52
CA SER A 22 -14.11 3.79 -24.34
C SER A 22 -13.51 3.13 -23.08
N PHE A 23 -12.46 2.33 -23.22
CA PHE A 23 -11.84 1.61 -22.10
C PHE A 23 -11.35 2.55 -21.00
N TRP A 24 -10.89 3.75 -21.37
CA TRP A 24 -10.32 4.74 -20.43
C TRP A 24 -11.33 5.80 -19.96
N GLU A 25 -12.57 5.80 -20.46
CA GLU A 25 -13.57 6.86 -20.17
C GLU A 25 -13.83 7.06 -18.67
N ASN A 26 -13.73 5.98 -17.89
CA ASN A 26 -14.00 5.98 -16.44
C ASN A 26 -12.73 5.73 -15.62
N ALA A 27 -11.54 5.88 -16.21
CA ALA A 27 -10.29 5.70 -15.49
C ALA A 27 -10.14 6.80 -14.43
N VAL A 28 -10.02 6.40 -13.16
CA VAL A 28 -9.81 7.33 -12.05
C VAL A 28 -8.33 7.35 -11.71
N LEU A 29 -7.74 8.55 -11.70
CA LEU A 29 -6.38 8.74 -11.19
C LEU A 29 -6.40 8.52 -9.68
N VAL A 30 -5.78 7.43 -9.25
CA VAL A 30 -5.58 7.13 -7.83
C VAL A 30 -4.13 7.40 -7.48
N ASP A 31 -3.90 8.23 -6.46
CA ASP A 31 -2.58 8.31 -5.86
C ASP A 31 -2.27 6.94 -5.24
N PRO A 32 -1.13 6.31 -5.60
CA PRO A 32 -0.72 5.10 -4.92
C PRO A 32 -0.51 5.46 -3.45
N LEU A 33 -1.38 4.95 -2.57
CA LEU A 33 -1.20 5.13 -1.13
C LEU A 33 0.13 4.49 -0.74
N GLY A 34 1.15 5.33 -0.63
CA GLY A 34 2.47 4.94 -0.19
C GLY A 34 2.38 4.35 1.20
N LYS A 35 2.93 3.15 1.38
CA LYS A 35 3.11 2.58 2.72
C LYS A 35 4.20 3.38 3.42
N THR A 36 3.90 4.01 4.55
CA THR A 36 4.92 4.63 5.40
C THR A 36 5.67 3.53 6.13
N SER A 37 6.98 3.41 5.89
CA SER A 37 7.85 2.53 6.66
C SER A 37 8.07 3.13 8.05
N VAL A 38 7.74 2.37 9.09
CA VAL A 38 7.89 2.79 10.49
C VAL A 38 8.63 1.72 11.27
N HIS A 39 9.42 2.14 12.25
CA HIS A 39 10.06 1.23 13.19
C HIS A 39 9.16 1.11 14.42
N LEU A 40 8.41 0.01 14.52
CA LEU A 40 7.45 -0.24 15.59
C LEU A 40 7.98 -1.32 16.54
N LYS A 41 7.98 -1.04 17.85
CA LYS A 41 8.23 -2.05 18.87
C LYS A 41 6.90 -2.75 19.20
N LEU A 42 6.93 -4.08 19.24
CA LEU A 42 5.80 -4.93 19.59
C LEU A 42 6.21 -5.84 20.74
N ASP A 43 5.24 -6.21 21.56
CA ASP A 43 5.44 -7.28 22.54
C ASP A 43 5.72 -8.61 21.82
N ALA A 44 6.55 -9.43 22.46
CA ALA A 44 7.07 -10.65 21.85
C ALA A 44 5.94 -11.64 21.53
N ASP A 45 4.99 -11.79 22.45
CA ASP A 45 3.82 -12.66 22.31
C ASP A 45 2.94 -12.28 21.12
N VAL A 46 2.67 -10.98 20.94
CA VAL A 46 1.92 -10.44 19.80
C VAL A 46 2.66 -10.75 18.49
N PHE A 47 3.96 -10.45 18.43
CA PHE A 47 4.74 -10.72 17.24
C PHE A 47 4.77 -12.21 16.88
N PHE A 48 5.02 -13.09 17.86
CA PHE A 48 5.06 -14.53 17.63
C PHE A 48 3.69 -15.11 17.27
N PHE A 49 2.60 -14.57 17.80
CA PHE A 49 1.23 -14.97 17.43
C PHE A 49 0.95 -14.80 15.93
N PHE A 50 1.40 -13.71 15.32
CA PHE A 50 1.26 -13.51 13.88
C PHE A 50 2.33 -14.29 13.10
N LYS A 51 3.58 -14.32 13.58
CA LYS A 51 4.69 -14.99 12.90
C LYS A 51 4.45 -16.50 12.70
N ARG A 52 3.88 -17.19 13.70
CA ARG A 52 3.56 -18.63 13.60
C ARG A 52 2.57 -18.97 12.50
N GLN A 53 1.82 -17.98 11.98
CA GLN A 53 0.84 -18.21 10.93
C GLN A 53 1.45 -18.21 9.52
N GLY A 54 2.77 -17.99 9.40
CA GLY A 54 3.54 -18.16 8.17
C GLY A 54 3.81 -16.88 7.38
N LYS A 55 4.02 -17.05 6.06
CA LYS A 55 4.27 -15.93 5.14
C LYS A 55 3.09 -14.94 5.19
N GLY A 56 3.39 -13.64 5.13
CA GLY A 56 2.38 -12.58 5.21
C GLY A 56 1.90 -12.23 6.64
N HIS A 57 2.63 -12.61 7.69
CA HIS A 57 2.32 -12.19 9.07
C HIS A 57 2.26 -10.66 9.22
N ILE A 58 3.16 -9.92 8.54
CA ILE A 58 3.13 -8.45 8.51
C ILE A 58 1.85 -7.92 7.83
N THR A 59 1.43 -8.51 6.72
CA THR A 59 0.18 -8.13 6.03
C THR A 59 -1.02 -8.32 6.95
N ARG A 60 -1.10 -9.44 7.67
CA ARG A 60 -2.16 -9.70 8.65
C ARG A 60 -2.14 -8.71 9.81
N MET A 61 -0.96 -8.38 10.34
CA MET A 61 -0.83 -7.31 11.33
C MET A 61 -1.35 -5.97 10.78
N GLN A 62 -1.00 -5.62 9.53
CA GLN A 62 -1.51 -4.39 8.89
C GLN A 62 -3.03 -4.40 8.76
N ASP A 63 -3.65 -5.53 8.43
CA ASP A 63 -5.10 -5.61 8.27
C ASP A 63 -5.85 -5.49 9.59
N VAL A 64 -5.29 -6.02 10.69
CA VAL A 64 -5.81 -5.79 12.05
C VAL A 64 -5.76 -4.32 12.43
N LEU A 65 -4.63 -3.64 12.15
CA LEU A 65 -4.49 -2.20 12.42
C LEU A 65 -5.49 -1.37 11.60
N LYS A 66 -5.72 -1.72 10.31
CA LYS A 66 -6.75 -1.06 9.49
C LYS A 66 -8.15 -1.25 10.07
N ALA A 67 -8.49 -2.47 10.50
CA ALA A 67 -9.79 -2.77 11.08
C ALA A 67 -10.01 -1.98 12.38
N TYR A 68 -8.98 -1.91 13.23
CA TYR A 68 -9.01 -1.09 14.45
C TYR A 68 -9.27 0.40 14.14
N VAL A 69 -8.49 0.97 13.21
CA VAL A 69 -8.66 2.37 12.78
C VAL A 69 -10.07 2.61 12.24
N LYS A 70 -10.58 1.74 11.35
CA LYS A 70 -11.93 1.87 10.78
C LYS A 70 -13.02 1.83 11.86
N ALA A 71 -12.89 0.95 12.85
CA ALA A 71 -13.84 0.85 13.94
C ALA A 71 -13.90 2.12 14.80
N HIS A 72 -12.76 2.79 15.01
CA HIS A 72 -12.66 4.00 15.84
C HIS A 72 -12.92 5.30 15.06
N GLN A 73 -12.69 5.32 13.74
CA GLN A 73 -13.02 6.45 12.87
C GLN A 73 -14.53 6.58 12.59
N ALA A 74 -15.32 5.51 12.74
CA ALA A 74 -16.77 5.61 12.67
C ALA A 74 -17.37 6.40 13.87
N SER A 75 -16.65 6.43 15.00
CA SER A 75 -17.00 7.18 16.20
C SER A 75 -16.34 8.56 16.29
N GLU A 76 -15.20 8.77 15.63
CA GLU A 76 -14.45 10.02 15.66
C GLU A 76 -14.43 10.68 14.28
N LYS A 77 -15.10 11.83 14.14
CA LYS A 77 -14.98 12.71 12.95
C LYS A 77 -13.50 12.82 12.51
N PRO A 78 -13.20 12.83 11.21
CA PRO A 78 -11.87 12.57 10.70
C PRO A 78 -10.90 13.65 11.16
N ALA A 79 -9.97 13.26 12.05
CA ALA A 79 -8.80 14.06 12.35
C ALA A 79 -7.91 14.10 11.09
N GLN A 80 -7.72 15.33 10.61
CA GLN A 80 -6.97 15.72 9.43
C GLN A 80 -5.70 14.89 9.24
N LEU A 81 -5.57 14.31 8.04
CA LEU A 81 -4.33 13.73 7.54
C LEU A 81 -3.24 14.83 7.61
N PRO A 82 -2.06 14.60 8.18
CA PRO A 82 -1.07 15.67 8.31
C PRO A 82 -0.65 16.12 6.92
N GLU A 83 -0.94 17.38 6.61
CA GLU A 83 -0.54 18.04 5.36
C GLU A 83 0.98 17.85 5.16
N ARG A 84 1.33 17.24 4.03
CA ARG A 84 2.72 17.17 3.58
C ARG A 84 3.21 18.60 3.35
N LYS A 85 3.98 19.15 4.28
CA LYS A 85 4.67 20.44 4.10
C LYS A 85 5.56 20.38 2.84
N PRO A 86 5.51 21.39 1.95
CA PRO A 86 6.35 21.41 0.77
C PRO A 86 7.82 21.52 1.18
N ALA A 87 8.67 20.68 0.60
CA ALA A 87 10.11 20.72 0.77
C ALA A 87 10.63 22.10 0.34
N ARG A 88 11.35 22.79 1.24
CA ARG A 88 12.03 24.05 0.94
C ARG A 88 12.99 23.85 -0.24
N LYS A 89 12.79 24.61 -1.32
CA LYS A 89 13.85 24.90 -2.29
C LYS A 89 14.92 25.72 -1.58
N THR A 90 16.13 25.19 -1.48
CA THR A 90 17.33 25.98 -1.21
C THR A 90 18.02 26.19 -2.55
N GLY A 91 18.21 27.47 -2.90
CA GLY A 91 18.91 27.93 -4.11
C GLY A 91 20.42 27.99 -3.95
#